data_AF-A0A085F5T1-F1
#
_entry.id   AF-A0A085F5T1-F1
#
_cell.length_a   1.000
_cell.length_b   1.000
_cell.length_c   1.000
_cell.angle_alpha   90.00
_cell.angle_beta   90.00
_cell.angle_gamma   90.00
#
_symmetry.space_group_name_H-M   'P 1'
#
loop_
_entity.id
_entity.type
_entity.pdbx_description
1 polymer ?
#
loop_
_entity_poly.entity_id
_entity_poly.type
_entity_poly.pdbx_seq_one_letter_code
_entity_poly.pdbx_strand_id
1 'polypeptide(L)'
;MSALDIFAWIVLVVLVCSTVFVIVFMAMLPGLIAKRRNHPWAQAVAVGGWVTLFLGFVLWPAVLIWAYVDVPARVDVPARPQELAR
;
A
#
# COMPACT_ATOMS: atom_id res chain seq x y z
N MET A 1 -34.87 16.33 -17.78
CA MET A 1 -33.66 15.52 -18.04
C MET A 1 -34.01 14.58 -19.17
N SER A 2 -33.31 14.68 -20.30
CA SER A 2 -33.49 13.77 -21.42
C SER A 2 -33.05 12.34 -21.04
N ALA A 3 -33.48 11.32 -21.79
CA ALA A 3 -33.02 9.95 -21.57
C ALA A 3 -31.49 9.81 -21.72
N LEU A 4 -30.89 10.63 -22.59
CA LEU A 4 -29.44 10.71 -22.77
C LEU A 4 -28.75 11.35 -21.56
N ASP A 5 -29.36 12.32 -20.89
CA ASP A 5 -28.79 12.93 -19.68
C ASP A 5 -28.71 11.90 -18.55
N ILE A 6 -29.77 11.11 -18.37
CA ILE A 6 -29.81 10.05 -17.35
C ILE A 6 -28.75 8.99 -17.65
N PHE A 7 -28.63 8.57 -18.91
CA PHE A 7 -27.61 7.63 -19.34
C PHE A 7 -26.19 8.16 -19.11
N ALA A 8 -25.93 9.42 -19.48
CA ALA A 8 -24.64 10.07 -19.27
C ALA A 8 -24.27 10.14 -17.78
N TRP A 9 -25.22 10.43 -16.90
CA TRP A 9 -25.01 10.41 -15.45
C TRP A 9 -24.62 9.03 -14.92
N ILE A 10 -25.29 7.97 -15.38
CA ILE A 10 -24.95 6.59 -15.00
C ILE A 10 -23.51 6.26 -15.41
N VAL A 11 -23.15 6.55 -16.67
CA VAL A 11 -21.80 6.30 -17.19
C VAL A 11 -20.77 7.11 -16.42
N LEU A 12 -21.05 8.38 -16.13
CA LEU A 12 -20.16 9.25 -15.36
C LEU A 12 -19.90 8.70 -13.96
N VAL A 13 -20.94 8.26 -13.25
CA VAL A 13 -20.80 7.67 -11.91
C VAL A 13 -19.97 6.39 -11.98
N VAL A 14 -20.24 5.50 -12.93
CA VAL A 14 -19.46 4.26 -13.12
C VAL A 14 -18.00 4.57 -13.44
N LEU A 15 -17.74 5.55 -14.30
CA LEU A 15 -16.38 5.98 -14.65
C LEU A 15 -15.62 6.53 -13.44
N VAL A 16 -16.27 7.36 -12.63
CA VAL A 16 -15.67 7.90 -11.40
C VAL A 16 -15.41 6.77 -10.39
N CYS A 17 -16.39 5.90 -10.14
CA CYS A 17 -16.25 4.78 -9.22
C CYS A 17 -15.12 3.83 -9.64
N SER A 18 -15.05 3.46 -10.93
CA SER A 18 -14.00 2.59 -11.46
C SER A 18 -12.61 3.23 -11.38
N THR A 19 -12.52 4.54 -11.68
CA THR A 19 -11.26 5.29 -11.55
C THR A 19 -10.76 5.30 -10.10
N VAL A 20 -11.64 5.62 -9.15
CA VAL A 20 -11.30 5.62 -7.72
C VAL A 20 -10.90 4.22 -7.26
N PHE A 21 -11.61 3.19 -7.71
CA PHE A 21 -11.29 1.80 -7.38
C PHE A 21 -9.87 1.42 -7.84
N VAL A 22 -9.49 1.76 -9.07
CA VAL A 22 -8.13 1.47 -9.60
C VAL A 22 -7.06 2.20 -8.79
N ILE A 23 -7.29 3.47 -8.43
CA ILE A 23 -6.34 4.28 -7.64
C ILE A 23 -6.14 3.66 -6.25
N VAL A 24 -7.23 3.33 -5.55
CA VAL A 24 -7.16 2.72 -4.21
C VAL A 24 -6.46 1.36 -4.28
N PHE A 25 -6.79 0.55 -5.27
CA PHE A 25 -6.15 -0.74 -5.48
C PHE A 25 -4.63 -0.60 -5.70
N MET A 26 -4.22 0.37 -6.52
CA MET A 26 -2.81 0.69 -6.76
C MET A 26 -2.12 1.14 -5.46
N ALA A 27 -2.75 2.02 -4.67
CA ALA A 27 -2.19 2.51 -3.40
C ALA A 27 -1.94 1.38 -2.38
N MET A 28 -2.84 0.39 -2.34
CA MET A 28 -2.80 -0.70 -1.35
C MET A 28 -1.81 -1.82 -1.69
N LEU A 29 -1.48 -2.01 -2.97
CA LEU A 29 -0.62 -3.11 -3.45
C LEU A 29 0.73 -3.23 -2.71
N PRO A 30 1.54 -2.16 -2.55
CA PRO A 30 2.85 -2.24 -1.91
C PRO A 30 2.75 -2.71 -0.45
N GLY A 31 1.79 -2.15 0.30
CA GLY A 31 1.57 -2.51 1.70
C GLY A 31 1.07 -3.95 1.86
N LEU A 32 0.21 -4.42 0.95
CA LEU A 32 -0.30 -5.79 0.98
C LEU A 32 0.82 -6.80 0.70
N ILE A 33 1.70 -6.51 -0.26
CA ILE A 33 2.87 -7.35 -0.60
C ILE A 33 3.84 -7.39 0.58
N ALA A 34 4.16 -6.23 1.16
CA ALA A 34 5.03 -6.16 2.33
C ALA A 34 4.48 -6.96 3.52
N LYS A 35 3.17 -6.90 3.76
CA LYS A 35 2.51 -7.67 4.82
C LYS A 35 2.55 -9.18 4.54
N ARG A 36 2.32 -9.62 3.30
CA ARG A 36 2.39 -11.04 2.91
C ARG A 36 3.81 -11.60 3.02
N ARG A 37 4.84 -10.77 2.85
CA ARG A 37 6.25 -11.16 2.92
C ARG A 37 6.87 -11.03 4.32
N ASN A 38 6.09 -10.69 5.35
CA ASN A 38 6.61 -10.39 6.70
C ASN A 38 7.71 -9.31 6.71
N HIS A 39 7.53 -8.26 5.90
CA HIS A 39 8.47 -7.16 5.84
C HIS A 39 8.50 -6.40 7.19
N PRO A 40 9.69 -6.08 7.76
CA PRO A 40 9.79 -5.48 9.09
C PRO A 40 9.11 -4.09 9.19
N TRP A 41 8.94 -3.42 8.05
CA TRP A 41 8.34 -2.07 7.97
C TRP A 41 7.06 -2.04 7.11
N ALA A 42 6.22 -3.07 7.18
CA ALA A 42 5.03 -3.19 6.34
C ALA A 42 4.08 -1.98 6.42
N GLN A 43 3.94 -1.33 7.59
CA GLN A 43 3.14 -0.11 7.73
C GLN A 43 3.75 1.08 6.98
N ALA A 44 5.07 1.23 7.02
CA ALA A 44 5.75 2.31 6.30
C ALA A 44 5.61 2.15 4.78
N VAL A 45 5.71 0.91 4.28
CA VAL A 45 5.46 0.60 2.86
C VAL A 45 4.01 0.91 2.48
N ALA A 46 3.04 0.59 3.35
CA ALA A 46 1.64 0.90 3.11
C ALA A 46 1.39 2.41 3.02
N VAL A 47 1.88 3.20 3.98
CA VAL A 47 1.79 4.66 3.95
C VAL A 47 2.52 5.23 2.73
N GLY A 48 3.71 4.70 2.42
CA GLY A 48 4.48 5.06 1.23
C GLY A 48 3.68 4.85 -0.06
N GLY A 49 2.93 3.74 -0.18
CA GLY A 49 2.07 3.46 -1.32
C GLY A 49 0.99 4.52 -1.53
N TRP A 50 0.35 4.97 -0.44
CA TRP A 50 -0.63 6.06 -0.49
C TRP A 50 0.03 7.42 -0.81
N VAL A 51 1.08 7.78 -0.07
CA VAL A 51 1.73 9.09 -0.20
C VAL A 51 2.32 9.27 -1.60
N THR A 52 3.04 8.28 -2.12
CA THR A 52 3.70 8.39 -3.42
C THR A 52 2.74 8.38 -4.60
N LEU A 53 1.57 7.74 -4.46
CA LEU A 53 0.53 7.79 -5.48
C LEU A 53 -0.05 9.20 -5.62
N PHE A 54 -0.22 9.92 -4.50
CA PHE A 54 -0.71 11.32 -4.49
C PHE A 54 0.38 12.36 -4.79
N LEU A 55 1.62 12.19 -4.32
CA LEU A 55 2.66 13.21 -4.42
C LEU A 55 3.49 13.16 -5.71
N GLY A 56 3.45 12.06 -6.48
CA GLY A 56 4.32 12.01 -7.65
C GLY A 56 4.13 10.87 -8.63
N PHE A 57 3.36 9.81 -8.31
CA PHE A 57 3.16 8.57 -9.08
C PHE A 57 4.45 7.83 -9.46
N VAL A 58 5.46 8.51 -9.97
CA VAL A 58 6.81 8.05 -10.30
C VAL A 58 7.55 7.44 -9.11
N LEU A 59 7.21 7.84 -7.87
CA LEU A 59 7.80 7.27 -6.66
C LEU A 59 7.08 5.99 -6.19
N TRP A 60 5.90 5.69 -6.74
CA TRP A 60 5.14 4.51 -6.36
C TRP A 60 5.85 3.19 -6.72
N PRO A 61 6.45 3.03 -7.92
CA PRO A 61 7.28 1.86 -8.22
C PRO A 61 8.46 1.69 -7.28
N ALA A 62 9.04 2.78 -6.77
CA ALA A 62 10.15 2.70 -5.82
C ALA A 62 9.70 2.10 -4.47
N VAL A 63 8.52 2.49 -3.96
CA VAL A 63 7.93 1.90 -2.75
C VAL A 63 7.53 0.44 -3.01
N LEU A 64 7.03 0.13 -4.20
CA LEU A 64 6.73 -1.23 -4.59
C LEU A 64 8.01 -2.08 -4.59
N ILE A 65 9.10 -1.63 -5.23
CA ILE A 65 10.40 -2.31 -5.21
C ILE A 65 10.87 -2.51 -3.76
N TRP A 66 10.72 -1.50 -2.91
CA TRP A 66 11.08 -1.62 -1.50
C TRP A 66 10.24 -2.67 -0.76
N ALA A 67 8.99 -2.92 -1.14
CA ALA A 67 8.18 -4.03 -0.62
C ALA A 67 8.75 -5.42 -0.98
N TYR A 68 9.58 -5.51 -2.03
CA TYR A 68 10.26 -6.75 -2.45
C TYR A 68 11.68 -6.87 -1.91
N VAL A 69 12.26 -5.79 -1.39
CA VAL A 69 13.59 -5.84 -0.77
C VAL A 69 13.47 -6.59 0.55
N ASP A 70 14.10 -7.76 0.66
CA ASP A 70 14.16 -8.50 1.91
C ASP A 70 15.13 -7.81 2.86
N VAL A 71 14.60 -6.98 3.77
CA VAL A 71 15.35 -6.51 4.93
C VAL A 71 15.31 -7.64 5.97
N PRO A 72 16.46 -8.17 6.44
CA PRO A 72 16.46 -9.26 7.41
C PRO A 72 15.63 -8.87 8.64
N ALA A 73 14.69 -9.74 9.00
CA ALA A 73 13.90 -9.59 10.21
C ALA A 73 14.85 -9.41 11.40
N ARG A 74 14.49 -8.51 12.33
CA ARG A 74 15.26 -8.35 13.58
C ARG A 74 15.32 -9.70 14.27
N VAL A 75 16.53 -10.22 14.44
CA VAL A 75 16.77 -11.36 15.30
C VAL A 75 16.63 -10.84 16.72
N ASP A 76 15.48 -11.07 17.33
CA ASP A 76 15.30 -10.82 18.76
C ASP A 76 16.18 -11.83 19.50
N VAL A 77 17.37 -11.39 19.90
CA VAL A 77 18.27 -12.19 20.73
C VAL A 77 17.58 -12.29 22.10
N PRO A 78 17.12 -13.48 22.54
CA PRO A 78 16.48 -13.60 23.84
C PRO A 78 17.45 -13.14 24.93
N ALA A 79 16.92 -12.41 25.92
CA ALA A 79 17.69 -11.92 27.05
C ALA A 79 18.50 -13.09 27.64
N ARG A 80 19.81 -12.87 27.83
CA ARG A 80 20.68 -13.90 28.36
C ARG A 80 20.15 -14.25 29.76
N PRO A 81 20.05 -15.54 30.16
CA PRO A 81 19.56 -15.92 31.49
C PRO A 81 20.27 -15.20 32.66
N GLN A 82 21.48 -14.73 32.41
CA GLN A 82 22.32 -13.98 33.35
C GLN A 82 21.80 -12.57 33.68
N GLU A 83 20.97 -11.98 32.82
CA GLU A 83 20.39 -10.64 32.98
C GLU A 83 19.05 -10.69 33.73
N LEU A 84 18.32 -11.80 33.62
CA LEU A 84 17.10 -12.07 34.39
C LEU A 84 17.38 -12.51 35.83
N ALA A 85 18.64 -12.87 36.13
CA ALA A 85 19.09 -13.34 37.44
C ALA A 85 19.83 -12.27 38.27
N ARG A 86 19.87 -11.02 37.79
CA ARG A 86 20.37 -9.83 38.52
C ARG A 86 19.19 -8.95 38.93
#